data_AF-A0A522TDM2-F1
#
_entry.id   AF-A0A522TDM2-F1
#
_cell.length_a   1.000
_cell.length_b   1.000
_cell.length_c   1.000
_cell.angle_alpha   90.00
_cell.angle_beta   90.00
_cell.angle_gamma   90.00
#
_symmetry.space_group_name_H-M   'P 1'
#
loop_
_entity.id
_entity.type
_entity.pdbx_description
1 polymer ?
#
loop_
_entity_poly.entity_id
_entity_poly.type
_entity_poly.pdbx_seq_one_letter_code
_entity_poly.pdbx_strand_id
1 'polypeptide(L)' 'MAGQERRLTSLPGMKVAPLPPEVLVAVSVLPTAPNRPANDPADRILIATARTLGYTLVTRDRKMLDYAAGGDVSALPC' A
#
# COMPACT_ATOMS: atom_id res chain seq x y z
N MET A 1 22.22 7.05 -0.83
CA MET A 1 20.81 6.73 -1.15
C MET A 1 19.78 7.71 -0.54
N ALA A 2 20.14 8.63 0.37
CA ALA A 2 19.20 9.56 1.03
C ALA A 2 18.72 10.80 0.19
N GLY A 3 18.90 10.79 -1.13
CA GLY A 3 18.69 11.99 -1.97
C GLY A 3 17.40 12.01 -2.80
N GLN A 4 16.78 10.85 -3.04
CA GLN A 4 15.60 10.73 -3.92
C GLN A 4 14.29 10.99 -3.17
N GLU A 5 14.23 10.56 -1.90
CA GLU A 5 13.03 10.64 -1.06
C GLU A 5 12.59 12.09 -0.83
N ARG A 6 13.54 12.98 -0.47
CA ARG A 6 13.27 14.43 -0.31
C ARG A 6 12.77 15.10 -1.59
N ARG A 7 13.06 14.53 -2.76
CA ARG A 7 12.75 15.13 -4.05
C ARG A 7 11.30 14.84 -4.47
N LEU A 8 10.81 13.63 -4.17
CA LEU A 8 9.42 13.25 -4.43
C LEU A 8 8.47 13.96 -3.46
N THR A 9 8.80 13.98 -2.17
CA THR A 9 7.95 14.60 -1.15
C THR A 9 7.92 16.12 -1.22
N SER A 10 8.85 16.74 -1.96
CA SER A 10 8.85 18.17 -2.25
C SER A 10 8.00 18.57 -3.47
N LEU A 11 7.48 17.62 -4.25
CA LEU A 11 6.68 17.94 -5.44
C LEU A 11 5.31 18.54 -5.04
N PRO A 12 4.85 19.61 -5.72
CA PRO A 12 3.49 20.10 -5.54
C PRO A 12 2.46 18.99 -5.79
N GLY A 13 1.55 18.79 -4.85
CA GLY A 13 0.53 17.75 -4.92
C GLY A 13 0.96 16.37 -4.39
N MET A 14 2.23 16.17 -4.03
CA MET A 14 2.67 14.95 -3.35
C MET A 14 2.56 15.10 -1.83
N LYS A 15 1.98 14.12 -1.16
CA LYS A 15 1.90 14.06 0.30
C LYS A 15 2.34 12.68 0.78
N VAL A 16 3.16 12.65 1.83
CA VAL A 16 3.47 11.40 2.52
C VAL A 16 2.23 10.96 3.27
N ALA A 17 1.74 9.75 3.00
CA ALA A 17 0.64 9.18 3.75
C ALA A 17 1.04 9.00 5.22
N PRO A 18 0.20 9.39 6.19
CA PRO A 18 0.48 9.15 7.60
C PRO A 18 0.50 7.64 7.86
N LEU A 19 1.40 7.20 8.74
CA LEU A 19 1.48 5.81 9.20
C LEU A 19 1.18 5.75 10.71
N PRO A 20 -0.06 6.04 11.12
CA PRO A 20 -0.42 6.00 12.53
C PRO A 20 -0.51 4.54 13.01
N PRO A 21 -0.42 4.28 14.33
CA PRO A 21 -0.41 2.93 14.87
C PRO A 21 -1.59 2.06 14.41
N GLU A 22 -2.76 2.64 14.16
CA GLU A 22 -3.96 1.93 13.70
C GLU A 22 -3.74 1.28 12.33
N VAL A 23 -2.98 1.92 11.43
CA VAL A 23 -2.61 1.34 10.14
C VAL A 23 -1.71 0.12 10.33
N LEU A 24 -0.74 0.20 11.24
CA LEU A 24 0.16 -0.91 11.54
C LEU A 24 -0.56 -2.08 12.22
N VAL A 25 -1.54 -1.80 13.09
CA VAL A 25 -2.41 -2.83 13.66
C VAL A 25 -3.26 -3.48 12.56
N ALA A 26 -3.82 -2.69 11.63
CA ALA A 26 -4.62 -3.21 10.52
C ALA A 26 -3.85 -4.18 9.60
N VAL A 27 -2.52 -4.06 9.51
CA VAL A 27 -1.67 -5.02 8.77
C VAL A 27 -1.85 -6.45 9.28
N SER A 28 -1.99 -6.63 10.60
CA SER A 28 -2.06 -7.95 11.24
C SER A 28 -3.32 -8.75 10.87
N VAL A 29 -4.40 -8.06 10.50
CA VAL A 29 -5.71 -8.65 10.18
C VAL A 29 -6.03 -8.67 8.69
N LEU A 30 -5.10 -8.25 7.83
CA LEU A 30 -5.28 -8.35 6.38
C LEU A 30 -5.50 -9.82 5.99
N PRO A 31 -6.49 -10.12 5.12
CA PRO A 31 -6.77 -11.50 4.77
C PRO A 31 -5.55 -12.14 4.10
N THR A 32 -5.24 -13.35 4.55
CA THR A 32 -4.21 -14.21 3.99
C THR A 32 -4.89 -15.25 3.10
N ALA A 33 -4.45 -15.38 1.86
CA ALA A 33 -4.96 -16.36 0.90
C ALA A 33 -3.76 -17.01 0.19
N PRO A 34 -3.91 -18.21 -0.36
CA PRO A 34 -2.78 -19.04 -0.81
C PRO A 34 -1.87 -18.42 -1.89
N ASN A 35 -2.30 -17.35 -2.58
CA ASN A 35 -1.52 -16.65 -3.62
C ASN A 35 -1.23 -15.16 -3.31
N ARG A 36 -1.25 -14.74 -2.03
CA ARG A 36 -1.13 -13.31 -1.64
C ARG A 36 0.31 -12.86 -1.33
N PRO A 37 0.58 -11.53 -1.30
CA PRO A 37 1.77 -10.93 -0.70
C PRO A 37 1.82 -11.21 0.81
N ALA A 38 2.12 -12.46 1.19
CA ALA A 38 2.28 -12.84 2.58
C ALA A 38 3.67 -12.42 3.12
N ASN A 39 4.65 -12.16 2.25
CA ASN A 39 6.06 -12.13 2.66
C ASN A 39 6.73 -10.74 2.65
N ASP A 40 6.11 -9.70 2.09
CA ASP A 40 6.68 -8.35 2.14
C ASP A 40 5.90 -7.45 3.13
N PRO A 41 6.51 -7.06 4.26
CA PRO A 41 5.92 -6.09 5.17
C PRO A 41 5.54 -4.77 4.49
N ALA A 42 6.30 -4.31 3.49
CA ALA A 42 6.04 -3.05 2.80
C ALA A 42 4.72 -3.12 2.01
N ASP A 43 4.49 -4.18 1.23
CA ASP A 43 3.24 -4.39 0.49
C ASP A 43 2.03 -4.38 1.43
N ARG A 44 2.16 -5.07 2.57
CA ARG A 44 1.08 -5.12 3.55
C ARG A 44 0.80 -3.75 4.18
N ILE A 45 1.84 -2.96 4.47
CA ILE A 45 1.69 -1.60 4.96
C ILE A 45 1.00 -0.73 3.90
N LEU A 46 1.38 -0.83 2.63
CA LEU A 46 0.74 -0.07 1.54
C LEU A 46 -0.73 -0.44 1.40
N ILE A 47 -1.07 -1.73 1.43
CA ILE A 47 -2.45 -2.22 1.39
C ILE A 47 -3.24 -1.70 2.60
N ALA A 48 -2.73 -1.88 3.82
CA ALA A 48 -3.42 -1.42 5.03
C ALA A 48 -3.61 0.10 5.03
N THR A 49 -2.60 0.86 4.58
CA THR A 49 -2.69 2.32 4.44
C THR A 49 -3.79 2.71 3.46
N ALA A 50 -3.80 2.10 2.28
CA ALA A 50 -4.81 2.40 1.26
C ALA A 50 -6.23 2.05 1.72
N ARG A 51 -6.41 0.90 2.36
CA ARG A 51 -7.71 0.49 2.91
C ARG A 51 -8.19 1.41 4.02
N THR A 52 -7.32 1.73 4.97
CA THR A 52 -7.67 2.53 6.15
C THR A 52 -7.99 3.97 5.77
N LEU A 53 -7.26 4.53 4.81
CA LEU A 53 -7.39 5.94 4.40
C LEU A 53 -8.28 6.14 3.15
N GLY A 54 -8.84 5.07 2.59
CA GLY A 54 -9.69 5.14 1.39
C GLY A 54 -8.94 5.54 0.12
N TYR A 55 -7.65 5.20 0.00
CA TYR A 55 -6.84 5.50 -1.17
C TYR A 55 -6.89 4.38 -2.21
N THR A 56 -6.50 4.72 -3.45
CA THR A 56 -6.28 3.75 -4.53
C THR A 56 -4.78 3.49 -4.69
N LEU A 57 -4.38 2.22 -4.72
CA LEU A 57 -3.01 1.82 -4.99
C LEU A 57 -2.71 1.92 -6.49
N VAL A 58 -1.78 2.78 -6.88
CA VAL A 58 -1.29 2.84 -8.26
C VAL A 58 0.00 2.03 -8.33
N THR A 59 0.00 0.90 -9.06
CA THR A 59 1.16 -0.01 -9.07
C THR A 59 1.24 -0.86 -10.34
N ARG A 60 2.47 -1.25 -10.70
CA ARG A 60 2.75 -2.28 -11.72
C ARG A 60 2.92 -3.67 -11.13
N ASP A 61 2.91 -3.78 -9.81
CA ASP A 61 3.13 -5.05 -9.13
C ASP A 61 1.92 -5.96 -9.30
N ARG A 62 2.12 -7.06 -10.02
CA ARG A 62 1.06 -8.03 -10.31
C ARG A 62 0.49 -8.69 -9.06
N LYS A 63 1.30 -8.95 -8.03
CA LYS A 63 0.83 -9.57 -6.79
C LYS A 63 -0.10 -8.64 -6.02
N MET A 64 0.18 -7.33 -6.03
CA MET A 64 -0.70 -6.33 -5.43
C MET A 64 -2.01 -6.17 -6.21
N LEU A 65 -1.94 -6.20 -7.55
CA LEU A 65 -3.13 -6.15 -8.41
C LEU A 65 -4.00 -7.41 -8.23
N ASP A 66 -3.39 -8.60 -8.16
CA ASP A 66 -4.09 -9.86 -7.89
C ASP A 66 -4.74 -9.86 -6.50
N TYR A 67 -4.08 -9.27 -5.49
CA TYR A 67 -4.68 -9.05 -4.17
C TYR A 67 -5.91 -8.14 -4.26
N ALA A 68 -5.80 -7.01 -4.97
CA ALA A 68 -6.88 -6.03 -5.13
C ALA A 68 -8.10 -6.61 -5.88
N ALA A 69 -7.89 -7.57 -6.79
CA ALA A 69 -8.97 -8.28 -7.48
C ALA A 69 -9.91 -9.05 -6.52
N GLY A 70 -9.46 -9.34 -5.29
CA GLY A 70 -10.29 -9.89 -4.21
C GLY A 70 -11.28 -8.90 -3.59
N GLY A 71 -11.27 -7.62 -4.00
CA GLY A 71 -12.16 -6.58 -3.49
C GLY A 71 -11.74 -5.96 -2.14
N ASP A 72 -10.61 -6.40 -1.58
CA ASP A 72 -10.11 -5.93 -0.29
C ASP A 72 -9.58 -4.49 -0.34
N VAL A 73 -9.08 -4.03 -1.48
CA VAL A 73 -8.47 -2.71 -1.68
C VAL A 73 -8.65 -2.25 -3.12
N SER A 74 -8.83 -0.94 -3.34
CA SER A 74 -8.87 -0.36 -4.68
C SER A 74 -7.46 -0.25 -5.27
N ALA A 75 -7.28 -0.67 -6.53
CA ALA A 75 -6.02 -0.53 -7.24
C ALA A 75 -6.20 -0.10 -8.71
N LEU A 76 -5.21 0.61 -9.23
CA LEU A 76 -5.10 1.06 -10.62
C LEU A 76 -3.74 0.61 -11.20
N PRO A 77 -3.72 -0.17 -12.29
CA PRO A 77 -2.48 -0.54 -12.96
C PRO A 77 -1.86 0.67 -13.69
N CYS A 78 -0.52 0.74 -13.77
CA CYS A 78 0.20 1.81 -14.48
C CYS A 78 1.40 1.32 -15.30
#